data_AF-A0A9D0KZK3-F1
#
_entry.id   AF-A0A9D0KZK3-F1
#
_cell.length_a   1.000
_cell.length_b   1.000
_cell.length_c   1.000
_cell.angle_alpha   90.00
_cell.angle_beta   90.00
_cell.angle_gamma   90.00
#
_symmetry.space_group_name_H-M   'P 1'
#
loop_
_entity.id
_entity.type
_entity.pdbx_description
1 polymer ?
#
loop_
_entity_poly.entity_id
_entity_poly.type
_entity_poly.pdbx_seq_one_letter_code
_entity_poly.pdbx_strand_id
1 'polypeptide(L)'
;MKIEVAKMKSKKIKGETHYYIIRGVVTHPKDNPDDYTIELGKKKTFDVLVVTGSRGVYILDRDILMECAKKSWLSYLKTYRNSKRRGEKTKSNIVKHPVVIYENTIRETLKELGYDPCDCRFIDLVPDRITDEDEAEKLIDKIISIAEKARRTKTEV
;
A
#
# COMPACT_ATOMS: atom_id res chain seq x y z
N MET A 1 -11.77 -1.82 17.43
CA MET A 1 -10.97 -1.82 16.19
C MET A 1 -11.65 -0.94 15.15
N LYS A 2 -10.98 0.10 14.66
CA LYS A 2 -11.48 1.04 13.63
C LYS A 2 -10.92 0.63 12.26
N ILE A 3 -11.80 0.36 11.31
CA ILE A 3 -11.46 -0.03 9.94
C ILE A 3 -11.78 1.13 9.02
N GLU A 4 -10.81 1.53 8.20
CA GLU A 4 -11.02 2.43 7.06
C GLU A 4 -10.98 1.63 5.76
N VAL A 5 -11.84 1.96 4.81
CA VAL A 5 -11.86 1.34 3.48
C VAL A 5 -11.52 2.40 2.44
N ALA A 6 -10.59 2.08 1.54
CA ALA A 6 -10.18 2.96 0.46
C ALA A 6 -10.10 2.20 -0.87
N LYS A 7 -10.55 2.85 -1.95
CA LYS A 7 -10.33 2.37 -3.32
C LYS A 7 -9.07 3.01 -3.89
N MET A 8 -8.24 2.23 -4.58
CA MET A 8 -7.07 2.77 -5.27
C MET A 8 -7.48 3.73 -6.39
N LYS A 9 -6.71 4.80 -6.54
CA LYS A 9 -6.76 5.69 -7.71
C LYS A 9 -5.90 5.09 -8.82
N SER A 10 -6.15 5.47 -10.07
CA SER A 10 -5.34 5.08 -11.21
C SER A 10 -4.67 6.28 -11.87
N LYS A 11 -3.55 6.05 -12.56
CA LYS A 11 -2.93 7.02 -13.46
C LYS A 11 -2.15 6.32 -14.57
N LYS A 12 -2.08 6.94 -15.75
CA LYS A 12 -1.26 6.46 -16.86
C LYS A 12 0.17 6.97 -16.73
N ILE A 13 1.16 6.09 -16.81
CA ILE A 13 2.59 6.41 -16.86
C ILE A 13 3.18 5.65 -18.05
N LYS A 14 3.76 6.35 -19.02
CA LYS A 14 4.39 5.73 -20.20
C LYS A 14 3.50 4.69 -20.92
N GLY A 15 2.19 4.91 -20.96
CA GLY A 15 1.21 4.02 -21.59
C GLY A 15 0.61 2.95 -20.68
N GLU A 16 1.22 2.67 -19.52
CA GLU A 16 0.72 1.69 -18.55
C GLU A 16 -0.17 2.34 -17.49
N THR A 17 -1.22 1.63 -17.06
CA THR A 17 -2.10 2.10 -15.98
C THR A 17 -1.57 1.58 -14.64
N HIS A 18 -1.21 2.51 -13.75
CA HIS A 18 -0.76 2.18 -12.39
C HIS A 18 -1.82 2.57 -11.37
N TYR A 19 -2.02 1.69 -10.39
CA TYR A 19 -2.96 1.89 -9.28
C TYR A 19 -2.20 2.25 -8.00
N TYR A 20 -2.73 3.18 -7.24
CA TYR A 20 -2.07 3.73 -6.05
C TYR A 20 -3.04 4.28 -5.01
N ILE A 21 -2.56 4.41 -3.79
CA ILE A 21 -3.15 5.21 -2.72
C ILE A 21 -2.21 6.34 -2.33
N ILE A 22 -2.77 7.42 -1.79
CA ILE A 22 -1.97 8.47 -1.14
C ILE A 22 -2.19 8.34 0.36
N ARG A 23 -1.14 8.01 1.10
CA ARG A 23 -1.21 7.82 2.54
C ARG A 23 0.04 8.35 3.22
N GLY A 24 -0.15 9.44 3.95
CA GLY A 24 0.89 10.10 4.71
C GLY A 24 1.68 11.16 3.94
N VAL A 25 2.60 11.78 4.66
CA VAL A 25 3.46 12.85 4.16
C VAL A 25 4.88 12.57 4.61
N VAL A 26 5.82 12.68 3.66
CA VAL A 26 7.25 12.75 3.96
C VAL A 26 7.62 14.21 4.16
N THR A 27 8.35 14.51 5.23
CA THR A 27 8.93 15.82 5.49
C THR A 27 10.45 15.69 5.54
N HIS A 28 11.17 16.56 4.84
CA HIS A 28 12.64 16.56 4.84
C HIS A 28 13.21 17.98 4.62
N PRO A 29 14.45 18.28 5.06
CA PRO A 29 15.18 19.47 4.67
C PRO A 29 15.38 19.57 3.16
N LYS A 30 15.34 20.78 2.62
CA LYS A 30 15.53 21.06 1.19
C LYS A 30 16.90 20.57 0.68
N ASP A 31 17.93 20.75 1.49
CA ASP A 31 19.31 20.47 1.10
C ASP A 31 19.74 19.02 1.39
N ASN A 32 19.01 18.34 2.28
CA ASN A 32 19.28 16.96 2.66
C ASN A 32 17.98 16.12 2.69
N PRO A 33 17.55 15.53 1.56
CA PRO A 33 16.32 14.74 1.50
C PRO A 33 16.44 13.36 2.17
N ASP A 34 17.64 12.98 2.61
CA ASP A 34 17.90 11.73 3.33
C ASP A 34 17.55 11.81 4.82
N ASP A 35 17.54 13.02 5.38
CA ASP A 35 17.01 13.28 6.71
C ASP A 35 15.50 13.53 6.62
N TYR A 36 14.72 12.45 6.71
CA TYR A 36 13.27 12.53 6.50
C TYR A 36 12.47 11.87 7.62
N THR A 37 11.26 12.37 7.81
CA THR A 37 10.23 11.76 8.64
C THR A 37 9.00 11.41 7.80
N ILE A 38 8.34 10.30 8.13
CA ILE A 38 7.10 9.88 7.49
C ILE A 38 5.96 9.93 8.51
N GLU A 39 4.92 10.68 8.19
CA GLU A 39 3.71 10.76 9.01
C GLU A 39 2.52 10.13 8.29
N LEU A 40 2.07 8.96 8.73
CA LEU A 40 0.90 8.26 8.20
C LEU A 40 -0.42 8.82 8.74
N GLY A 41 -0.73 10.08 8.45
CA GLY A 41 -1.94 10.74 8.96
C GLY A 41 -2.10 10.66 10.49
N LYS A 42 -3.24 11.10 11.04
CA LYS A 42 -3.44 11.06 12.50
C LYS A 42 -3.71 9.62 12.98
N LYS A 43 -3.03 9.18 14.05
CA LYS A 43 -3.26 7.84 14.68
C LYS A 43 -4.72 7.53 15.02
N LYS A 44 -5.55 8.55 15.25
CA LYS A 44 -6.96 8.40 15.65
C LYS A 44 -7.93 7.97 14.53
N THR A 45 -7.49 7.90 13.27
CA THR A 45 -8.40 7.66 12.13
C THR A 45 -8.71 6.20 11.88
N PHE A 46 -7.74 5.28 12.01
CA PHE A 46 -7.95 3.85 11.82
C PHE A 46 -6.85 3.02 12.49
N ASP A 47 -7.23 1.80 12.88
CA ASP A 47 -6.31 0.73 13.29
C ASP A 47 -5.86 -0.09 12.07
N VAL A 48 -6.79 -0.28 11.12
CA VAL A 48 -6.58 -1.08 9.90
C VAL A 48 -7.14 -0.34 8.68
N LEU A 49 -6.39 -0.34 7.58
CA LEU A 49 -6.80 0.18 6.28
C LEU A 49 -7.01 -0.97 5.30
N VAL A 50 -8.24 -1.14 4.83
CA VAL A 50 -8.58 -2.06 3.74
C VAL A 50 -8.52 -1.31 2.42
N VAL A 51 -7.71 -1.78 1.49
CA VAL A 51 -7.50 -1.16 0.19
C VAL A 51 -7.95 -2.10 -0.92
N THR A 52 -8.85 -1.62 -1.78
CA THR A 52 -9.26 -2.35 -2.99
C THR A 52 -8.49 -1.82 -4.19
N GLY A 53 -7.63 -2.65 -4.74
CA GLY A 53 -6.85 -2.37 -5.95
C GLY A 53 -7.41 -3.07 -7.19
N SER A 54 -6.67 -3.01 -8.28
CA SER A 54 -7.03 -3.71 -9.53
C SER A 54 -6.68 -5.19 -9.49
N ARG A 55 -5.75 -5.56 -8.61
CA ARG A 55 -5.11 -6.86 -8.51
C ARG A 55 -5.45 -7.57 -7.21
N GLY A 56 -6.23 -6.96 -6.32
CA GLY A 56 -6.55 -7.59 -5.05
C GLY A 56 -7.16 -6.68 -4.00
N VAL A 57 -7.35 -7.27 -2.82
CA VAL A 57 -7.77 -6.59 -1.60
C VAL A 57 -6.67 -6.74 -0.55
N TYR A 58 -6.29 -5.62 0.05
CA TYR A 58 -5.15 -5.55 0.97
C TYR A 58 -5.60 -5.00 2.32
N ILE A 59 -5.27 -5.69 3.40
CA ILE A 59 -5.58 -5.25 4.77
C ILE A 59 -4.27 -4.85 5.44
N LEU A 60 -4.10 -3.54 5.61
CA LEU A 60 -2.85 -2.93 6.05
C LEU A 60 -3.05 -2.37 7.45
N ASP A 61 -2.35 -2.93 8.43
CA ASP A 61 -2.18 -2.25 9.71
C ASP A 61 -1.18 -1.08 9.57
N ARG A 62 -0.96 -0.34 10.65
CA ARG A 62 -0.09 0.84 10.62
C ARG A 62 1.37 0.51 10.32
N ASP A 63 1.83 -0.66 10.75
CA ASP A 63 3.23 -1.05 10.61
C ASP A 63 3.52 -1.48 9.16
N ILE A 64 2.63 -2.29 8.57
CA ILE A 64 2.68 -2.63 7.14
C ILE A 64 2.56 -1.37 6.28
N LEU A 65 1.65 -0.46 6.62
CA LEU A 65 1.49 0.78 5.88
C LEU A 65 2.74 1.68 5.98
N MET A 66 3.43 1.68 7.12
CA MET A 66 4.68 2.42 7.30
C MET A 66 5.79 1.85 6.44
N GLU A 67 5.91 0.52 6.39
CA GLU A 67 6.91 -0.13 5.54
C GLU A 67 6.65 0.15 4.05
N CYS A 68 5.38 0.07 3.62
CA CYS A 68 4.97 0.44 2.27
C CYS A 68 5.32 1.90 1.94
N ALA A 69 5.08 2.82 2.88
CA ALA A 69 5.37 4.24 2.71
C ALA A 69 6.89 4.51 2.61
N LYS A 70 7.67 3.86 3.46
CA LYS A 70 9.13 3.93 3.46
C LYS A 70 9.72 3.44 2.14
N LYS A 71 9.31 2.27 1.67
CA LYS A 71 9.74 1.73 0.36
C LYS A 71 9.36 2.65 -0.80
N SER A 72 8.14 3.18 -0.78
CA SER A 72 7.67 4.14 -1.79
C SER A 72 8.53 5.40 -1.82
N TRP A 73 8.87 5.94 -0.64
CA TRP A 73 9.75 7.11 -0.54
C TRP A 73 11.16 6.80 -1.02
N LEU A 74 11.78 5.70 -0.57
CA LEU A 74 13.13 5.31 -0.98
C LEU A 74 13.23 5.11 -2.50
N SER A 75 12.20 4.53 -3.12
CA SER A 75 12.11 4.40 -4.58
C SER A 75 12.04 5.77 -5.27
N TYR A 76 11.18 6.67 -4.78
CA TYR A 76 11.08 8.04 -5.29
C TYR A 76 12.37 8.85 -5.11
N LEU A 77 13.02 8.69 -3.96
CA LEU A 77 14.22 9.42 -3.56
C LEU A 77 15.38 9.18 -4.53
N LYS A 78 15.54 7.96 -5.05
CA LYS A 78 16.56 7.62 -6.07
C LYS A 78 16.45 8.54 -7.29
N THR A 79 15.24 8.81 -7.75
CA THR A 79 14.98 9.69 -8.90
C THR A 79 15.04 11.16 -8.50
N TYR A 80 14.55 11.49 -7.30
CA TYR A 80 14.50 12.86 -6.79
C TYR A 80 15.88 13.47 -6.54
N ARG A 81 16.84 12.69 -6.01
CA ARG A 81 18.22 13.15 -5.75
C ARG A 81 18.88 13.76 -6.98
N ASN A 82 18.61 13.18 -8.15
CA ASN A 82 19.21 13.56 -9.44
C ASN A 82 18.39 14.61 -10.21
N SER A 83 17.30 15.11 -9.64
CA SER A 83 16.45 16.10 -10.29
C SER A 83 17.09 17.49 -10.28
N LYS A 84 17.33 18.07 -11.46
CA LYS A 84 17.84 19.45 -11.59
C LYS A 84 16.93 20.48 -10.91
N ARG A 85 15.63 20.21 -10.84
CA ARG A 85 14.61 21.11 -10.27
C ARG A 85 14.41 20.95 -8.76
N ARG A 86 15.32 20.26 -8.07
CA ARG A 86 15.21 19.96 -6.65
C ARG A 86 15.20 21.25 -5.83
N GLY A 87 14.17 21.45 -5.04
CA GLY A 87 14.05 22.61 -4.14
C GLY A 87 13.84 23.97 -4.83
N GLU A 88 13.97 24.09 -6.15
CA GLU A 88 13.81 25.36 -6.90
C GLU A 88 12.45 26.02 -6.67
N LYS A 89 11.39 25.22 -6.56
CA LYS A 89 10.02 25.72 -6.39
C LYS A 89 9.66 26.04 -4.94
N THR A 90 10.43 25.58 -3.97
CA THR A 90 10.10 25.72 -2.56
C THR A 90 10.90 26.89 -1.96
N LYS A 91 10.17 27.87 -1.42
CA LYS A 91 10.70 29.03 -0.67
C LYS A 91 11.06 28.69 0.79
N SER A 92 10.67 27.52 1.27
CA SER A 92 10.90 27.01 2.63
C SER A 92 12.16 26.14 2.71
N ASN A 93 12.82 26.11 3.86
CA ASN A 93 13.93 25.17 4.10
C ASN A 93 13.44 23.73 4.32
N ILE A 94 12.14 23.55 4.54
CA ILE A 94 11.49 22.25 4.72
C ILE A 94 10.57 21.98 3.53
N VAL A 95 10.69 20.77 2.97
CA VAL A 95 9.87 20.27 1.87
C VAL A 95 8.93 19.18 2.40
N LYS A 96 7.69 19.19 1.92
CA LYS A 96 6.67 18.18 2.24
C LYS A 96 6.19 17.50 0.96
N HIS A 97 6.24 16.17 0.93
CA HIS A 97 5.79 15.36 -0.19
C HIS A 97 4.68 14.39 0.23
N PRO A 98 3.54 14.33 -0.48
CA PRO A 98 2.57 13.27 -0.25
C PRO A 98 3.20 11.92 -0.63
N VAL A 99 3.00 10.90 0.21
CA VAL A 99 3.47 9.55 -0.10
C VAL A 99 2.48 8.86 -1.01
N VAL A 100 2.94 8.49 -2.20
CA VAL A 100 2.19 7.72 -3.19
C VAL A 100 2.64 6.27 -3.08
N ILE A 101 1.74 5.39 -2.63
CA ILE A 101 2.01 3.96 -2.47
C ILE A 101 1.30 3.22 -3.61
N TYR A 102 2.08 2.56 -4.47
CA TYR A 102 1.53 1.80 -5.60
C TYR A 102 1.13 0.39 -5.19
N GLU A 103 0.19 -0.18 -5.94
CA GLU A 103 -0.29 -1.55 -5.73
C GLU A 103 0.83 -2.57 -5.70
N ASN A 104 1.81 -2.47 -6.61
CA ASN A 104 2.95 -3.38 -6.64
C ASN A 104 3.80 -3.28 -5.37
N THR A 105 4.01 -2.07 -4.83
CA THR A 105 4.76 -1.88 -3.58
C THR A 105 4.07 -2.56 -2.39
N ILE A 106 2.73 -2.51 -2.34
CA ILE A 106 1.96 -3.21 -1.30
C ILE A 106 2.14 -4.72 -1.46
N ARG A 107 1.96 -5.25 -2.67
CA ARG A 107 2.10 -6.69 -2.96
C ARG A 107 3.51 -7.22 -2.62
N GLU A 108 4.55 -6.51 -3.06
CA GLU A 108 5.95 -6.86 -2.76
C GLU A 108 6.22 -6.84 -1.26
N THR A 109 5.74 -5.81 -0.56
CA THR A 109 5.91 -5.71 0.90
C THR A 109 5.25 -6.86 1.64
N LEU A 110 4.02 -7.22 1.28
CA LEU A 110 3.31 -8.34 1.90
C LEU A 110 4.04 -9.67 1.64
N LYS A 111 4.52 -9.89 0.42
CA LYS A 111 5.31 -11.09 0.08
C LYS A 111 6.61 -11.17 0.87
N GLU A 112 7.35 -10.07 0.98
CA GLU A 112 8.60 -10.03 1.74
C GLU A 112 8.39 -10.26 3.26
N LEU A 113 7.24 -9.86 3.79
CA LEU A 113 6.84 -10.14 5.17
C LEU A 113 6.32 -11.57 5.38
N GLY A 114 6.28 -12.39 4.32
CA GLY A 114 5.85 -13.79 4.39
C GLY A 114 4.34 -14.01 4.32
N TYR A 115 3.54 -12.99 3.95
CA TYR A 115 2.10 -13.17 3.78
C TYR A 115 1.78 -13.95 2.50
N ASP A 116 0.92 -14.95 2.65
CA ASP A 116 0.40 -15.69 1.50
C ASP A 116 -0.66 -14.87 0.74
N PRO A 117 -0.75 -15.04 -0.60
CA PRO A 117 -1.74 -14.40 -1.48
C PRO A 117 -3.22 -14.56 -1.12
N CYS A 118 -3.55 -15.40 -0.15
CA CYS A 118 -4.92 -15.60 0.35
C CYS A 118 -4.95 -15.69 1.88
N ASP A 119 -3.99 -15.04 2.55
CA ASP A 119 -4.10 -14.82 3.97
C ASP A 119 -5.23 -13.81 4.24
N CYS A 120 -5.77 -13.81 5.46
CA CYS A 120 -6.79 -12.87 5.90
C CYS A 120 -6.40 -11.40 5.68
N ARG A 121 -5.11 -11.10 5.51
CA ARG A 121 -4.59 -9.74 5.24
C ARG A 121 -4.38 -9.42 3.75
N PHE A 122 -4.41 -10.41 2.87
CA PHE A 122 -3.95 -10.28 1.49
C PHE A 122 -4.71 -11.25 0.60
N ILE A 123 -5.53 -10.71 -0.30
CA ILE A 123 -6.13 -11.46 -1.41
C ILE A 123 -5.51 -10.93 -2.70
N ASP A 124 -4.56 -11.66 -3.27
CA ASP A 124 -3.96 -11.42 -4.59
C ASP A 124 -4.78 -12.14 -5.66
N LEU A 125 -5.35 -11.37 -6.57
CA LEU A 125 -6.15 -11.87 -7.70
C LEU A 125 -5.34 -11.94 -8.99
N VAL A 126 -4.01 -11.77 -8.92
CA VAL A 126 -3.17 -11.84 -10.11
C VAL A 126 -2.76 -13.28 -10.38
N PRO A 127 -2.99 -13.79 -11.60
CA PRO A 127 -2.89 -15.19 -11.96
C PRO A 127 -1.46 -15.74 -12.08
N ASP A 128 -0.40 -14.96 -11.81
CA ASP A 128 1.01 -15.34 -12.02
C ASP A 128 1.47 -16.61 -11.26
N ARG A 129 0.60 -17.22 -10.45
CA ARG A 129 0.85 -18.49 -9.74
C ARG A 129 -0.15 -19.60 -10.02
N ILE A 130 -1.37 -19.32 -10.46
CA ILE A 130 -2.39 -20.37 -10.63
C ILE A 130 -2.06 -21.11 -11.92
N THR A 131 -1.39 -22.25 -11.79
CA THR A 131 -0.95 -23.04 -12.94
C THR A 131 -1.99 -24.07 -13.40
N ASP A 132 -2.98 -24.39 -12.55
CA ASP A 132 -4.07 -25.32 -12.87
C ASP A 132 -5.40 -24.99 -12.14
N GLU A 133 -6.47 -25.66 -12.55
CA GLU A 133 -7.83 -25.46 -12.02
C GLU A 133 -7.95 -25.88 -10.54
N ASP A 134 -7.24 -26.93 -10.11
CA ASP A 134 -7.27 -27.43 -8.73
C ASP A 134 -6.70 -26.40 -7.73
N GLU A 135 -5.64 -25.69 -8.12
CA GLU A 135 -5.06 -24.61 -7.33
C GLU A 135 -6.01 -23.39 -7.26
N ALA A 136 -6.74 -23.12 -8.34
CA ALA A 136 -7.76 -22.07 -8.37
C ALA A 136 -8.93 -22.37 -7.42
N GLU A 137 -9.44 -23.61 -7.42
CA GLU A 137 -10.53 -24.03 -6.54
C GLU A 137 -10.14 -23.92 -5.06
N LYS A 138 -8.95 -24.39 -4.68
CA LYS A 138 -8.42 -24.23 -3.31
C LYS A 138 -8.35 -22.76 -2.89
N LEU A 139 -8.03 -21.88 -3.83
CA LEU A 139 -7.96 -20.45 -3.58
C LEU A 139 -9.34 -19.85 -3.31
N ILE A 140 -10.33 -20.23 -4.13
CA ILE A 140 -11.73 -19.82 -3.99
C ILE A 140 -12.29 -20.31 -2.64
N ASP A 141 -12.05 -21.57 -2.29
CA ASP A 141 -12.50 -22.15 -1.01
C ASP A 141 -11.91 -21.40 0.19
N LYS A 142 -10.64 -21.02 0.11
CA LYS A 142 -9.98 -20.21 1.15
C LYS A 142 -10.61 -18.82 1.27
N ILE A 143 -10.94 -18.17 0.15
CA ILE A 143 -11.65 -16.89 0.13
C ILE A 143 -13.05 -17.01 0.74
N ILE A 144 -13.81 -18.06 0.38
CA ILE A 144 -15.14 -18.34 0.94
C ILE A 144 -15.03 -18.55 2.45
N SER A 145 -14.08 -19.38 2.91
CA SER A 145 -13.86 -19.63 4.34
C SER A 145 -13.55 -18.35 5.12
N ILE A 146 -12.71 -17.46 4.56
CA ILE A 146 -12.40 -16.15 5.16
C ILE A 146 -13.67 -15.30 5.24
N ALA A 147 -14.48 -15.26 4.19
CA ALA A 147 -15.72 -14.49 4.15
C ALA A 147 -16.76 -15.00 5.16
N GLU A 148 -16.89 -16.31 5.32
CA GLU A 148 -17.80 -16.93 6.28
C GLU A 148 -17.37 -16.68 7.73
N LYS A 149 -16.06 -16.83 8.03
CA LYS A 149 -15.51 -16.49 9.35
C LYS A 149 -15.82 -15.03 9.70
N ALA A 150 -15.57 -14.11 8.77
CA ALA A 150 -15.85 -12.69 8.96
C ALA A 150 -17.35 -12.40 9.18
N ARG A 151 -18.26 -13.15 8.54
CA ARG A 151 -19.71 -13.02 8.74
C ARG A 151 -20.14 -13.50 10.13
N ARG A 152 -19.65 -14.66 10.59
CA ARG A 152 -20.00 -15.21 11.92
C ARG A 152 -19.58 -14.26 13.05
N THR A 153 -18.38 -13.69 12.95
CA THR A 153 -17.88 -12.72 13.94
C THR A 153 -18.69 -11.40 13.98
N LYS A 154 -19.46 -11.06 12.93
CA LYS A 154 -20.37 -9.92 12.95
C LYS A 154 -21.73 -10.21 13.60
N THR A 155 -22.11 -11.48 13.70
CA THR A 155 -23.40 -11.89 14.28
C THR A 155 -23.32 -12.12 15.78
N GLU A 156 -22.11 -12.32 16.31
CA GLU A 156 -21.82 -12.52 17.74
C GLU A 156 -21.44 -11.23 18.49
N VAL A 157 -21.59 -10.06 17.85
CA VAL A 157 -21.31 -8.73 18.40
C VAL A 157 -22.56 -7.86 18.40
#